data_AF-A0A1Q7EL07-F1
#
_entry.id   AF-A0A1Q7EL07-F1
#
_cell.length_a   1.000
_cell.length_b   1.000
_cell.length_c   1.000
_cell.angle_alpha   90.00
_cell.angle_beta   90.00
_cell.angle_gamma   90.00
#
_symmetry.space_group_name_H-M   'P 1'
#
loop_
_entity.id
_entity.type
_entity.pdbx_description
1 polymer ?
#
loop_
_entity_poly.entity_id
_entity_poly.type
_entity_poly.pdbx_seq_one_letter_code
_entity_poly.pdbx_strand_id
1 'polypeptide(L)'
;MTQVLAQLATHTAALLLYPGLVMIALFGGAAESVWVRVSEGSWMRPELPRHRPSAVLTTVALSSMLAAVQMSAPFNLVPSDERNLIIAAIALGLTVWAELALGTEMFAEPGLLLVVQCCWLVAVLGPAVEPQSLRPQVLGAVLVPSLLPLKVASGILYLLCLPALLKVWPVPAPGERRARRRLDALRALCWWPYCGLFATLFFPPTHDDLLGLAGFLGVSVAAAGFCVLAGAYMRRRGLDVVRDAYGRAVAPFAGLVLVLVAVTSLLVR
;
A
#
# COMPACT_ATOMS: atom_id res chain seq x y z
N MET A 1 22.56 28.61 2.25
CA MET A 1 23.17 27.34 1.77
C MET A 1 23.18 26.25 2.83
N THR A 2 23.62 26.51 4.06
CA THR A 2 23.67 25.49 5.14
C THR A 2 22.31 24.89 5.48
N GLN A 3 21.24 25.71 5.56
CA GLN A 3 19.87 25.23 5.77
C GLN A 3 19.38 24.33 4.63
N VAL A 4 19.64 24.71 3.38
CA VAL A 4 19.27 23.92 2.19
C VAL A 4 20.00 22.57 2.18
N LEU A 5 21.30 22.56 2.49
CA LEU A 5 22.08 21.32 2.59
C LEU A 5 21.61 20.43 3.74
N ALA A 6 21.24 21.01 4.88
CA ALA A 6 20.67 20.27 6.00
C ALA A 6 19.31 19.65 5.64
N GLN A 7 18.42 20.40 4.98
CA GLN A 7 17.14 19.88 4.50
C GLN A 7 17.32 18.77 3.46
N LEU A 8 18.23 18.94 2.49
CA LEU A 8 18.55 17.89 1.54
C LEU A 8 19.08 16.63 2.24
N ALA A 9 19.95 16.79 3.24
CA ALA A 9 20.48 15.67 4.00
C ALA A 9 19.38 14.93 4.78
N THR A 10 18.45 15.64 5.44
CA THR A 10 17.35 14.99 6.18
C THR A 10 16.39 14.27 5.25
N HIS A 11 16.04 14.86 4.11
CA HIS A 11 15.18 14.24 3.11
C HIS A 11 15.84 13.01 2.48
N THR A 12 17.13 13.10 2.16
CA THR A 12 17.90 11.98 1.64
C THR A 12 17.99 10.86 2.67
N ALA A 13 18.22 11.20 3.94
CA ALA A 13 18.22 10.24 5.03
C ALA A 13 16.85 9.56 5.20
N ALA A 14 15.74 10.32 5.12
CA ALA A 14 14.39 9.76 5.20
C ALA A 14 14.11 8.77 4.05
N LEU A 15 14.51 9.14 2.83
CA LEU A 15 14.36 8.34 1.62
C LEU A 15 15.19 7.06 1.67
N LEU A 16 16.42 7.11 2.20
CA LEU A 16 17.32 5.97 2.21
C LEU A 16 17.15 5.06 3.42
N LEU A 17 16.93 5.62 4.61
CA LEU A 17 16.93 4.88 5.87
C LEU A 17 15.50 4.51 6.29
N TYR A 18 14.88 5.36 7.10
CA TYR A 18 13.55 5.16 7.63
C TYR A 18 12.74 6.46 7.47
N PRO A 19 11.49 6.38 6.98
CA PRO A 19 10.75 5.16 6.60
C PRO A 19 11.05 4.64 5.19
N GLY A 20 12.09 5.12 4.51
CA GLY A 20 12.39 4.80 3.11
C GLY A 20 13.04 3.43 2.83
N LEU A 21 14.05 3.41 1.95
CA LEU A 21 14.55 2.21 1.26
C LEU A 21 14.95 1.06 2.18
N VAL A 22 15.68 1.32 3.27
CA VAL A 22 16.08 0.26 4.22
C VAL A 22 14.85 -0.38 4.85
N MET A 23 13.89 0.42 5.31
CA MET A 23 12.67 -0.12 5.89
C MET A 23 11.82 -0.88 4.87
N ILE A 24 11.71 -0.35 3.64
CA ILE A 24 11.06 -1.03 2.52
C ILE A 24 11.69 -2.41 2.28
N ALA A 25 13.02 -2.48 2.22
CA ALA A 25 13.73 -3.73 1.97
C ALA A 25 13.55 -4.74 3.11
N LEU A 26 13.62 -4.29 4.37
CA LEU A 26 13.47 -5.16 5.54
C LEU A 26 12.04 -5.69 5.68
N PHE A 27 11.05 -4.80 5.71
CA PHE A 27 9.65 -5.17 5.87
C PHE A 27 9.13 -5.93 4.65
N GLY A 28 9.43 -5.40 3.46
CA GLY A 28 9.03 -6.00 2.20
C GLY A 28 9.65 -7.36 1.95
N GLY A 29 10.95 -7.51 2.21
CA GLY A 29 11.65 -8.79 2.12
C GLY A 29 11.08 -9.82 3.10
N ALA A 30 10.78 -9.42 4.34
CA ALA A 30 10.17 -10.29 5.33
C ALA A 30 8.75 -10.72 4.94
N ALA A 31 7.88 -9.76 4.59
CA ALA A 31 6.50 -10.03 4.19
C ALA A 31 6.44 -10.91 2.94
N GLU A 32 7.28 -10.63 1.94
CA GLU A 32 7.38 -11.41 0.72
C GLU A 32 7.88 -12.84 0.99
N SER A 33 8.87 -12.99 1.89
CA SER A 33 9.35 -14.32 2.31
C SER A 33 8.27 -15.13 3.01
N VAL A 34 7.48 -14.50 3.88
CA VAL A 34 6.33 -15.14 4.53
C VAL A 34 5.28 -15.53 3.49
N TRP A 35 4.98 -14.66 2.53
CA TRP A 35 4.04 -14.95 1.46
C TRP A 35 4.49 -16.13 0.58
N VAL A 36 5.76 -16.16 0.16
CA VAL A 36 6.35 -17.31 -0.57
C VAL A 36 6.27 -18.58 0.27
N ARG A 37 6.55 -18.50 1.58
CA ARG A 37 6.49 -19.65 2.48
C ARG A 37 5.09 -20.22 2.65
N VAL A 38 4.08 -19.35 2.77
CA VAL A 38 2.66 -19.71 2.87
C VAL A 38 2.13 -20.23 1.53
N SER A 39 2.63 -19.66 0.42
CA SER A 39 2.22 -20.09 -0.90
C SER A 39 2.85 -21.43 -1.30
N GLU A 40 4.17 -21.54 -1.36
CA GLU A 40 4.87 -22.71 -1.91
C GLU A 40 5.17 -23.80 -0.87
N GLY A 41 4.91 -23.56 0.42
CA GLY A 41 5.17 -24.52 1.50
C GLY A 41 6.65 -24.76 1.81
N SER A 42 7.58 -24.09 1.11
CA SER A 42 9.02 -24.24 1.28
C SER A 42 9.72 -22.90 1.54
N TRP A 43 10.79 -22.93 2.32
CA TRP A 43 11.68 -21.78 2.48
C TRP A 43 12.59 -21.71 1.26
N MET A 44 12.41 -20.69 0.43
CA MET A 44 13.32 -20.39 -0.66
C MET A 44 14.23 -19.24 -0.26
N ARG A 45 15.54 -19.39 -0.51
CA ARG A 45 16.47 -18.29 -0.31
C ARG A 45 16.21 -17.19 -1.35
N PRO A 46 16.33 -15.91 -0.99
CA PRO A 46 16.38 -14.83 -1.95
C PRO A 46 17.52 -15.07 -2.95
N GLU A 47 17.19 -15.39 -4.20
CA GLU A 47 18.16 -15.24 -5.27
C GLU A 47 18.16 -13.76 -5.65
N LEU A 48 19.16 -13.02 -5.17
CA LEU A 48 19.36 -11.64 -5.61
C LEU A 48 19.55 -11.65 -7.13
N PRO A 49 18.77 -10.85 -7.89
CA PRO A 49 18.93 -10.78 -9.33
C PRO A 49 20.35 -10.30 -9.63
N ARG A 50 21.17 -11.18 -10.22
CA ARG A 50 22.52 -10.88 -10.69
C ARG A 50 22.54 -9.94 -11.92
N HIS A 51 21.37 -9.50 -12.37
CA HIS A 51 21.19 -8.67 -13.56
C HIS A 51 20.99 -7.20 -13.16
N ARG A 52 21.37 -6.28 -14.05
CA ARG A 52 21.19 -4.83 -13.83
C ARG A 52 19.72 -4.51 -13.49
N PRO A 53 19.48 -3.57 -12.56
CA PRO A 53 18.11 -3.18 -12.22
C PRO A 53 17.39 -2.68 -13.48
N SER A 54 16.20 -3.23 -13.75
CA SER A 54 15.37 -2.77 -14.85
C SER A 54 14.86 -1.36 -14.56
N ALA A 55 14.57 -0.57 -15.59
CA ALA A 55 14.02 0.78 -15.42
C ALA A 55 12.75 0.77 -14.55
N VAL A 56 11.90 -0.26 -14.71
CA VAL A 56 10.67 -0.42 -13.92
C VAL A 56 10.95 -0.70 -12.45
N LEU A 57 11.94 -1.54 -12.13
CA LEU A 57 12.33 -1.77 -10.74
C LEU A 57 12.79 -0.47 -10.07
N THR A 58 13.57 0.34 -10.79
CA THR A 58 14.02 1.65 -10.31
C THR A 58 12.83 2.61 -10.10
N THR A 59 11.90 2.68 -11.05
CA THR A 59 10.68 3.49 -10.92
C THR A 59 9.86 3.06 -9.72
N VAL A 60 9.59 1.76 -9.56
CA VAL A 60 8.85 1.23 -8.42
C VAL A 60 9.56 1.50 -7.10
N ALA A 61 10.89 1.36 -7.05
CA ALA A 61 11.68 1.69 -5.86
C ALA A 61 11.57 3.17 -5.49
N LEU A 62 11.78 4.08 -6.45
CA LEU A 62 11.68 5.53 -6.23
C LEU A 62 10.27 5.94 -5.80
N SER A 63 9.24 5.42 -6.49
CA SER A 63 7.84 5.63 -6.14
C SER A 63 7.51 5.10 -4.74
N SER A 64 8.00 3.92 -4.38
CA SER A 64 7.79 3.33 -3.06
C SER A 64 8.48 4.13 -1.96
N MET A 65 9.72 4.59 -2.19
CA MET A 65 10.45 5.48 -1.28
C MET A 65 9.71 6.80 -1.09
N LEU A 66 9.25 7.42 -2.20
CA LEU A 66 8.50 8.66 -2.17
C LEU A 66 7.20 8.50 -1.37
N ALA A 67 6.45 7.43 -1.60
CA ALA A 67 5.24 7.13 -0.84
C ALA A 67 5.53 6.90 0.66
N ALA A 68 6.60 6.16 0.97
CA ALA A 68 6.95 5.82 2.34
C ALA A 68 7.28 7.06 3.18
N VAL A 69 7.99 8.05 2.62
CA VAL A 69 8.30 9.28 3.35
C VAL A 69 7.09 10.18 3.58
N GLN A 70 5.98 10.00 2.85
CA GLN A 70 4.74 10.73 3.10
C GLN A 70 3.95 10.18 4.31
N MET A 71 4.32 9.03 4.86
CA MET A 71 3.59 8.38 5.95
C MET A 71 3.72 9.14 7.28
N SER A 72 2.73 8.99 8.16
CA SER A 72 2.81 9.48 9.55
C SER A 72 3.60 8.52 10.45
N ALA A 73 4.68 7.93 9.93
CA ALA A 73 5.52 7.01 10.68
C ALA A 73 6.29 7.75 11.79
N PRO A 74 6.36 7.21 13.02
CA PRO A 74 7.15 7.79 14.12
C PRO A 74 8.62 7.90 13.78
N PHE A 75 9.30 8.98 14.17
CA PHE A 75 10.70 9.29 13.81
C PHE A 75 10.95 9.50 12.31
N ASN A 76 9.92 9.73 11.50
CA ASN A 76 10.11 10.13 10.12
C ASN A 76 10.75 11.54 10.06
N LEU A 77 11.92 11.62 9.44
CA LEU A 77 12.73 12.84 9.35
C LEU A 77 12.13 13.92 8.46
N VAL A 78 11.15 13.60 7.61
CA VAL A 78 10.41 14.60 6.83
C VAL A 78 9.42 15.32 7.76
N PRO A 79 9.45 16.65 7.87
CA PRO A 79 8.49 17.43 8.65
C PRO A 79 7.02 17.10 8.34
N SER A 80 6.14 17.12 9.35
CA SER A 80 4.73 16.72 9.18
C SER A 80 3.94 17.63 8.23
N ASP A 81 4.34 18.90 8.12
CA ASP A 81 3.75 19.92 7.26
C ASP A 81 4.09 19.74 5.78
N GLU A 82 5.18 19.04 5.47
CA GLU A 82 5.63 18.74 4.10
C GLU A 82 5.03 17.43 3.56
N ARG A 83 4.46 16.59 4.43
CA ARG A 83 3.86 15.30 4.05
C ARG A 83 2.50 15.48 3.41
N ASN A 84 2.28 14.81 2.28
CA ASN A 84 1.10 14.97 1.46
C ASN A 84 0.54 13.63 0.97
N LEU A 85 -0.74 13.41 1.25
CA LEU A 85 -1.47 12.22 0.87
C LEU A 85 -1.56 12.03 -0.65
N ILE A 86 -1.74 13.11 -1.43
CA ILE A 86 -1.82 13.04 -2.88
C ILE A 86 -0.51 12.53 -3.45
N ILE A 87 0.63 12.99 -2.92
CA ILE A 87 1.95 12.51 -3.33
C ILE A 87 2.07 11.00 -3.04
N ALA A 88 1.65 10.56 -1.85
CA ALA A 88 1.65 9.14 -1.49
C ALA A 88 0.77 8.30 -2.44
N ALA A 89 -0.45 8.79 -2.72
CA ALA A 89 -1.43 8.13 -3.56
C ALA A 89 -0.97 8.01 -5.02
N ILE A 90 -0.42 9.08 -5.58
CA ILE A 90 0.14 9.11 -6.94
C ILE A 90 1.36 8.19 -7.02
N ALA A 91 2.27 8.27 -6.04
CA ALA A 91 3.49 7.47 -6.04
C ALA A 91 3.17 5.97 -5.99
N LEU A 92 2.29 5.53 -5.10
CA LEU A 92 1.79 4.15 -5.08
C LEU A 92 0.94 3.80 -6.30
N GLY A 93 0.19 4.75 -6.85
CA GLY A 93 -0.55 4.52 -8.08
C GLY A 93 0.40 4.19 -9.24
N LEU A 94 1.49 4.94 -9.36
CA LEU A 94 2.50 4.77 -10.41
C LEU A 94 3.17 3.38 -10.37
N THR A 95 3.25 2.71 -9.22
CA THR A 95 3.84 1.36 -9.18
C THR A 95 3.01 0.37 -9.99
N VAL A 96 1.68 0.45 -9.90
CA VAL A 96 0.76 -0.40 -10.68
C VAL A 96 0.89 -0.10 -12.18
N TRP A 97 0.96 1.17 -12.55
CA TRP A 97 1.11 1.59 -13.95
C TRP A 97 2.47 1.20 -14.55
N ALA A 98 3.56 1.35 -13.78
CA ALA A 98 4.89 0.96 -14.21
C ALA A 98 4.99 -0.54 -14.51
N GLU A 99 4.26 -1.35 -13.76
CA GLU A 99 4.18 -2.80 -13.99
C GLU A 99 3.29 -3.16 -15.18
N LEU A 100 2.14 -2.49 -15.35
CA LEU A 100 1.26 -2.67 -16.51
C LEU A 100 1.94 -2.26 -17.84
N ALA A 101 2.84 -1.26 -17.80
CA ALA A 101 3.59 -0.80 -18.96
C ALA A 101 4.56 -1.86 -19.53
N LEU A 102 4.94 -2.89 -18.76
CA LEU A 102 5.79 -3.98 -19.25
C LEU A 102 5.04 -4.96 -20.17
N GLY A 103 3.72 -4.84 -20.30
CA GLY A 103 2.90 -5.60 -21.25
C GLY A 103 1.63 -6.14 -20.61
N THR A 104 0.48 -5.88 -21.25
CA THR A 104 -0.83 -6.41 -20.84
C THR A 104 -0.91 -7.93 -20.93
N GLU A 105 -0.08 -8.58 -21.75
CA GLU A 105 0.00 -10.03 -21.89
C GLU A 105 0.48 -10.75 -20.62
N MET A 106 1.21 -10.04 -19.74
CA MET A 106 1.64 -10.57 -18.44
C MET A 106 0.51 -10.58 -17.41
N PHE A 107 -0.62 -9.94 -17.70
CA PHE A 107 -1.76 -9.84 -16.80
C PHE A 107 -3.01 -10.41 -17.47
N ALA A 108 -3.58 -11.47 -16.89
CA ALA A 108 -4.79 -12.09 -17.41
C ALA A 108 -5.98 -11.09 -17.50
N GLU A 109 -6.05 -10.08 -16.63
CA GLU A 109 -7.08 -9.02 -16.67
C GLU A 109 -6.57 -7.66 -16.13
N PRO A 110 -5.98 -6.79 -16.97
CA PRO A 110 -5.52 -5.47 -16.52
C PRO A 110 -6.66 -4.54 -16.07
N GLY A 111 -7.88 -4.74 -16.60
CA GLY A 111 -9.05 -3.94 -16.25
C GLY A 111 -9.45 -4.05 -14.79
N LEU A 112 -9.39 -5.25 -14.20
CA LEU A 112 -9.75 -5.43 -12.79
C LEU A 112 -8.77 -4.72 -11.85
N LEU A 113 -7.46 -4.76 -12.15
CA LEU A 113 -6.45 -4.05 -11.37
C LEU A 113 -6.68 -2.53 -11.40
N LEU A 114 -7.05 -1.97 -12.55
CA LEU A 114 -7.40 -0.54 -12.66
C LEU A 114 -8.65 -0.21 -11.84
N VAL A 115 -9.70 -1.04 -11.89
CA VAL A 115 -10.91 -0.85 -11.07
C VAL A 115 -10.55 -0.87 -9.58
N VAL A 116 -9.76 -1.85 -9.14
CA VAL A 116 -9.31 -1.95 -7.75
C VAL A 116 -8.47 -0.72 -7.36
N GLN A 117 -7.59 -0.25 -8.24
CA GLN A 117 -6.80 0.95 -8.01
C GLN A 117 -7.67 2.20 -7.84
N CYS A 118 -8.70 2.36 -8.68
CA CYS A 118 -9.68 3.44 -8.53
C CYS A 118 -10.44 3.33 -7.20
N CYS A 119 -10.89 2.12 -6.83
CA CYS A 119 -11.57 1.88 -5.56
C CYS A 119 -10.66 2.17 -4.36
N TRP A 120 -9.37 1.82 -4.46
CA TRP A 120 -8.37 2.15 -3.46
C TRP A 120 -8.13 3.66 -3.36
N LEU A 121 -8.08 4.39 -4.47
CA LEU A 121 -7.99 5.86 -4.45
C LEU A 121 -9.20 6.50 -3.74
N VAL A 122 -10.41 5.95 -3.93
CA VAL A 122 -11.61 6.35 -3.16
C VAL A 122 -11.40 6.09 -1.67
N ALA A 123 -10.89 4.93 -1.29
CA ALA A 123 -10.59 4.61 0.11
C ALA A 123 -9.56 5.56 0.73
N VAL A 124 -8.54 5.95 -0.03
CA VAL A 124 -7.47 6.86 0.40
C VAL A 124 -7.96 8.29 0.54
N LEU A 125 -8.63 8.81 -0.48
CA LEU A 125 -8.99 10.24 -0.57
C LEU A 125 -10.34 10.55 0.08
N GLY A 126 -11.26 9.60 0.18
CA GLY A 126 -12.59 9.80 0.77
C GLY A 126 -12.54 10.41 2.17
N PRO A 127 -11.73 9.88 3.11
CA PRO A 127 -11.58 10.44 4.44
C PRO A 127 -10.98 11.85 4.47
N ALA A 128 -10.32 12.31 3.39
CA ALA A 128 -9.68 13.62 3.33
C ALA A 128 -10.64 14.77 2.95
N VAL A 129 -11.84 14.44 2.44
CA VAL A 129 -12.80 15.42 1.94
C VAL A 129 -13.34 16.32 3.05
N GLU A 130 -13.72 15.73 4.17
CA GLU A 130 -14.32 16.49 5.29
C GLU A 130 -13.29 17.31 6.08
N PRO A 131 -12.14 16.76 6.55
CA PRO A 131 -11.17 17.56 7.30
C PRO A 131 -10.44 18.57 6.41
N GLN A 132 -10.73 18.59 5.10
CA GLN A 132 -10.13 19.47 4.09
C GLN A 132 -8.61 19.51 4.17
N SER A 133 -8.02 18.40 4.60
CA SER A 133 -6.60 18.28 4.87
C SER A 133 -6.04 17.09 4.12
N LEU A 134 -4.99 17.36 3.35
CA LEU A 134 -4.23 16.34 2.65
C LEU A 134 -3.06 15.82 3.50
N ARG A 135 -3.00 16.23 4.78
CA ARG A 135 -1.96 15.79 5.70
C ARG A 135 -2.36 14.42 6.28
N PRO A 136 -1.55 13.37 6.05
CA PRO A 136 -1.89 12.02 6.49
C PRO A 136 -2.12 11.90 8.00
N GLN A 137 -1.36 12.67 8.81
CA GLN A 137 -1.42 12.67 10.27
C GLN A 137 -2.79 13.15 10.78
N VAL A 138 -3.36 14.15 10.09
CA VAL A 138 -4.64 14.76 10.47
C VAL A 138 -5.74 13.71 10.29
N LEU A 139 -5.72 12.98 9.17
CA LEU A 139 -6.71 11.94 8.86
C LEU A 139 -6.66 10.77 9.86
N GLY A 140 -5.45 10.35 10.23
CA GLY A 140 -5.24 9.38 11.30
C GLY A 140 -5.84 9.85 12.63
N ALA A 141 -5.67 11.14 12.97
CA ALA A 141 -6.14 11.74 14.21
C ALA A 141 -7.65 12.03 14.28
N VAL A 142 -8.36 12.03 13.14
CA VAL A 142 -9.82 12.25 13.13
C VAL A 142 -10.52 11.10 13.88
N LEU A 143 -11.09 11.44 15.04
CA LEU A 143 -11.90 10.57 15.91
C LEU A 143 -13.32 11.13 16.08
N VAL A 144 -13.74 12.05 15.22
CA VAL A 144 -15.08 12.66 15.28
C VAL A 144 -16.13 11.57 15.04
N PRO A 145 -17.08 11.33 15.97
CA PRO A 145 -18.02 10.22 15.88
C PRO A 145 -18.84 10.17 14.58
N SER A 146 -19.20 11.32 14.01
CA SER A 146 -19.93 11.43 12.74
C SER A 146 -19.11 10.98 11.52
N LEU A 147 -17.79 11.01 11.59
CA LEU A 147 -16.87 10.64 10.51
C LEU A 147 -16.32 9.22 10.65
N LEU A 148 -16.51 8.59 11.82
CA LEU A 148 -16.09 7.22 12.07
C LEU A 148 -16.68 6.22 11.07
N PRO A 149 -17.98 6.27 10.69
CA PRO A 149 -18.52 5.32 9.72
C PRO A 149 -17.82 5.40 8.36
N LEU A 150 -17.52 6.61 7.89
CA LEU A 150 -16.77 6.82 6.66
C LEU A 150 -15.34 6.28 6.79
N LYS A 151 -14.64 6.61 7.89
CA LYS A 151 -13.28 6.13 8.14
C LYS A 151 -13.20 4.60 8.19
N VAL A 152 -14.17 3.96 8.85
CA VAL A 152 -14.24 2.49 8.92
C VAL A 152 -14.56 1.88 7.55
N ALA A 153 -15.54 2.42 6.82
CA ALA A 153 -15.90 1.91 5.50
C ALA A 153 -14.73 2.05 4.51
N SER A 154 -14.05 3.20 4.50
CA SER A 154 -12.84 3.43 3.72
C SER A 154 -11.70 2.50 4.15
N GLY A 155 -11.51 2.27 5.45
CA GLY A 155 -10.48 1.35 5.96
C GLY A 155 -10.72 -0.09 5.51
N ILE A 156 -11.97 -0.55 5.55
CA ILE A 156 -12.37 -1.86 5.02
C ILE A 156 -12.10 -1.91 3.51
N LEU A 157 -12.51 -0.90 2.75
CA LEU A 157 -12.29 -0.85 1.31
C LEU A 157 -10.80 -0.88 0.96
N TYR A 158 -9.97 -0.15 1.72
CA TYR A 158 -8.52 -0.15 1.58
C TYR A 158 -7.94 -1.56 1.76
N LEU A 159 -8.31 -2.25 2.84
CA LEU A 159 -7.88 -3.62 3.10
C LEU A 159 -8.35 -4.59 2.02
N LEU A 160 -9.59 -4.47 1.54
CA LEU A 160 -10.11 -5.32 0.46
C LEU A 160 -9.33 -5.14 -0.86
N CYS A 161 -8.85 -3.92 -1.15
CA CYS A 161 -8.06 -3.64 -2.34
C CYS A 161 -6.60 -4.14 -2.22
N LEU A 162 -6.05 -4.18 -1.00
CA LEU A 162 -4.63 -4.44 -0.75
C LEU A 162 -4.10 -5.76 -1.35
N PRO A 163 -4.76 -6.93 -1.18
CA PRO A 163 -4.27 -8.19 -1.75
C PRO A 163 -4.15 -8.17 -3.27
N ALA A 164 -5.05 -7.46 -3.96
CA ALA A 164 -5.04 -7.32 -5.41
C ALA A 164 -3.95 -6.34 -5.87
N LEU A 165 -3.78 -5.20 -5.19
CA LEU A 165 -2.68 -4.24 -5.48
C LEU A 165 -1.30 -4.84 -5.23
N LEU A 166 -1.16 -5.63 -4.17
CA LEU A 166 0.05 -6.39 -3.86
C LEU A 166 0.13 -7.70 -4.66
N LYS A 167 -0.82 -8.03 -5.55
CA LYS A 167 -0.78 -9.26 -6.38
C LYS A 167 -0.54 -10.54 -5.56
N VAL A 168 -1.13 -10.60 -4.37
CA VAL A 168 -1.10 -11.75 -3.45
C VAL A 168 -2.15 -12.80 -3.88
N TRP A 169 -2.93 -12.50 -4.93
CA TRP A 169 -3.88 -13.38 -5.60
C TRP A 169 -3.47 -13.57 -7.08
N PRO A 170 -3.64 -14.75 -7.73
CA PRO A 170 -2.90 -15.09 -8.91
C PRO A 170 -3.32 -14.22 -10.08
N VAL A 171 -2.32 -13.69 -10.78
CA VAL A 171 -2.42 -13.40 -12.20
C VAL A 171 -1.16 -13.94 -12.89
N PRO A 172 -0.99 -15.27 -13.02
CA PRO A 172 -0.04 -15.84 -13.96
C PRO A 172 -0.64 -15.84 -15.37
N ALA A 173 0.15 -15.44 -16.36
CA ALA A 173 -0.18 -15.51 -17.79
C ALA A 173 -0.24 -16.97 -18.30
N PRO A 174 -0.98 -17.25 -19.40
CA PRO A 174 -0.93 -18.56 -20.06
C PRO A 174 0.48 -18.81 -20.62
N GLY A 175 1.28 -19.60 -19.92
CA GLY A 175 2.66 -19.94 -20.34
C GLY A 175 3.64 -20.22 -19.20
N GLU A 176 3.32 -19.87 -17.96
CA GLU A 176 4.16 -20.16 -16.80
C GLU A 176 4.11 -21.65 -16.39
N ARG A 177 4.71 -22.52 -17.21
CA ARG A 177 5.30 -23.78 -16.75
C ARG A 177 6.73 -23.51 -16.26
N ARG A 178 6.93 -22.79 -15.15
CA ARG A 178 8.25 -22.72 -14.49
C ARG A 178 8.12 -22.83 -12.97
N ALA A 179 8.49 -24.01 -12.50
CA ALA A 179 9.15 -24.31 -11.23
C ALA A 179 9.28 -23.16 -10.21
N ARG A 180 8.57 -23.29 -9.07
CA ARG A 180 8.77 -22.58 -7.79
C ARG A 180 8.68 -21.05 -7.85
N ARG A 181 7.62 -20.45 -7.28
CA ARG A 181 7.51 -18.99 -7.10
C ARG A 181 8.72 -18.44 -6.34
N ARG A 182 9.46 -17.56 -7.01
CA ARG A 182 10.60 -16.81 -6.46
C ARG A 182 10.10 -15.57 -5.71
N LEU A 183 10.95 -14.96 -4.89
CA LEU A 183 10.66 -13.64 -4.29
C LEU A 183 10.48 -12.62 -5.40
N ASP A 184 9.34 -11.93 -5.40
CA ASP A 184 9.06 -10.85 -6.33
C ASP A 184 9.58 -9.52 -5.77
N ALA A 185 10.64 -8.98 -6.37
CA ALA A 185 11.27 -7.75 -5.93
C ALA A 185 10.34 -6.53 -6.06
N LEU A 186 9.46 -6.49 -7.05
CA LEU A 186 8.53 -5.37 -7.23
C LEU A 186 7.47 -5.40 -6.13
N ARG A 187 6.89 -6.57 -5.86
CA ARG A 187 5.96 -6.77 -4.76
C ARG A 187 6.61 -6.49 -3.40
N ALA A 188 7.85 -6.95 -3.19
CA ALA A 188 8.64 -6.67 -1.99
C ALA A 188 8.70 -5.17 -1.69
N LEU A 189 9.00 -4.34 -2.70
CA LEU A 189 9.09 -2.89 -2.53
C LEU A 189 7.76 -2.23 -2.14
N CYS A 190 6.64 -2.82 -2.56
CA CYS A 190 5.30 -2.25 -2.35
C CYS A 190 4.70 -2.57 -0.97
N TRP A 191 5.09 -3.65 -0.31
CA TRP A 191 4.50 -4.07 0.98
C TRP A 191 4.52 -2.97 2.04
N TRP A 192 5.68 -2.36 2.27
CA TRP A 192 5.86 -1.33 3.29
C TRP A 192 5.02 -0.08 3.04
N PRO A 193 5.13 0.61 1.88
CA PRO A 193 4.38 1.85 1.68
C PRO A 193 2.86 1.63 1.65
N TYR A 194 2.36 0.48 1.18
CA TYR A 194 0.93 0.16 1.28
C TYR A 194 0.49 -0.10 2.73
N CYS A 195 1.22 -0.94 3.48
CA CYS A 195 0.82 -1.28 4.85
C CYS A 195 1.02 -0.11 5.83
N GLY A 196 2.10 0.66 5.67
CA GLY A 196 2.36 1.84 6.48
C GLY A 196 1.41 3.00 6.17
N LEU A 197 0.96 3.14 4.91
CA LEU A 197 -0.07 4.13 4.56
C LEU A 197 -1.43 3.74 5.16
N PHE A 198 -1.77 2.44 5.22
CA PHE A 198 -2.96 1.99 5.97
C PHE A 198 -2.89 2.40 7.44
N ALA A 199 -1.77 2.11 8.12
CA ALA A 199 -1.56 2.49 9.51
C ALA A 199 -1.65 4.01 9.71
N THR A 200 -1.10 4.77 8.76
CA THR A 200 -1.13 6.24 8.75
C THR A 200 -2.56 6.81 8.67
N LEU A 201 -3.41 6.26 7.81
CA LEU A 201 -4.71 6.87 7.49
C LEU A 201 -5.82 6.47 8.47
N PHE A 202 -5.80 5.22 8.94
CA PHE A 202 -6.94 4.65 9.66
C PHE A 202 -6.69 4.51 11.16
N PHE A 203 -5.47 4.72 11.63
CA PHE A 203 -5.12 4.70 13.05
C PHE A 203 -4.57 6.06 13.48
N PRO A 204 -4.76 6.45 14.76
CA PRO A 204 -4.26 7.72 15.27
C PRO A 204 -2.74 7.79 15.14
N PRO A 205 -2.17 8.97 14.79
CA PRO A 205 -0.74 9.15 14.77
C PRO A 205 -0.19 8.87 16.15
N THR A 206 0.79 7.98 16.20
CA THR A 206 1.47 7.62 17.43
C THR A 206 2.55 8.65 17.76
N HIS A 207 2.84 8.80 19.05
CA HIS A 207 3.92 9.67 19.51
C HIS A 207 5.29 9.20 18.96
N ASP A 208 6.26 10.12 18.89
CA ASP A 208 7.64 9.83 18.53
C ASP A 208 8.39 9.16 19.70
N ASP A 209 7.88 8.01 20.13
CA ASP A 209 8.46 7.14 21.15
C ASP A 209 8.47 5.68 20.70
N LEU A 210 9.17 4.82 21.46
CA LEU A 210 9.31 3.40 21.10
C LEU A 210 7.97 2.66 21.09
N LEU A 211 7.04 3.05 21.97
CA LEU A 211 5.69 2.48 22.01
C LEU A 211 4.89 2.88 20.79
N GLY A 212 5.00 4.14 20.36
CA GLY A 212 4.38 4.63 19.14
C GLY A 212 4.91 3.90 17.91
N LEU A 213 6.22 3.74 17.81
CA LEU A 213 6.85 2.95 16.75
C LEU A 213 6.33 1.50 16.73
N ALA A 214 6.25 0.86 17.90
CA ALA A 214 5.72 -0.51 18.02
C ALA A 214 4.25 -0.59 17.60
N GLY A 215 3.42 0.39 17.95
CA GLY A 215 2.02 0.48 17.52
C GLY A 215 1.89 0.62 16.01
N PHE A 216 2.63 1.54 15.41
CA PHE A 216 2.62 1.77 13.95
C PHE A 216 3.07 0.53 13.19
N LEU A 217 4.17 -0.11 13.63
CA LEU A 217 4.65 -1.36 13.05
C LEU A 217 3.66 -2.50 13.25
N GLY A 218 3.05 -2.60 14.43
CA GLY A 218 2.05 -3.62 14.75
C GLY A 218 0.85 -3.56 13.79
N VAL A 219 0.31 -2.37 13.54
CA VAL A 219 -0.79 -2.17 12.58
C VAL A 219 -0.34 -2.50 11.15
N SER A 220 0.87 -2.07 10.76
CA SER A 220 1.43 -2.36 9.43
C SER A 220 1.62 -3.87 9.22
N VAL A 221 2.14 -4.58 10.23
CA VAL A 221 2.27 -6.05 10.24
C VAL A 221 0.89 -6.72 10.19
N ALA A 222 -0.10 -6.20 10.90
CA ALA A 222 -1.46 -6.73 10.86
C ALA A 222 -2.09 -6.60 9.46
N ALA A 223 -1.90 -5.47 8.78
CA ALA A 223 -2.33 -5.27 7.39
C ALA A 223 -1.61 -6.24 6.43
N ALA A 224 -0.29 -6.43 6.60
CA ALA A 224 0.46 -7.40 5.81
C ALA A 224 -0.02 -8.84 6.07
N GLY A 225 -0.26 -9.19 7.33
CA GLY A 225 -0.82 -10.48 7.75
C GLY A 225 -2.21 -10.72 7.16
N PHE A 226 -3.08 -9.70 7.14
CA PHE A 226 -4.37 -9.75 6.46
C PHE A 226 -4.19 -10.10 4.98
N CYS A 227 -3.26 -9.46 4.26
CA CYS A 227 -3.00 -9.78 2.86
C CYS A 227 -2.52 -11.20 2.64
N VAL A 228 -1.60 -11.68 3.47
CA VAL A 228 -1.11 -13.06 3.40
C VAL A 228 -2.25 -14.05 3.63
N LEU A 229 -3.10 -13.82 4.64
CA LEU A 229 -4.24 -14.67 4.95
C LEU A 229 -5.31 -14.62 3.85
N ALA A 230 -5.66 -13.42 3.39
CA ALA A 230 -6.63 -13.20 2.32
C ALA A 230 -6.18 -13.87 1.02
N GLY A 231 -4.93 -13.63 0.60
CA GLY A 231 -4.35 -14.27 -0.58
C GLY A 231 -4.28 -15.79 -0.45
N ALA A 232 -3.92 -16.32 0.72
CA ALA A 232 -3.89 -17.77 0.96
C ALA A 232 -5.29 -18.39 0.94
N TYR A 233 -6.29 -17.70 1.51
CA TYR A 233 -7.68 -18.13 1.51
C TYR A 233 -8.26 -18.15 0.11
N MET A 234 -8.09 -17.04 -0.62
CA MET A 234 -8.51 -16.93 -2.01
C MET A 234 -7.87 -18.08 -2.82
N ARG A 235 -6.63 -18.50 -2.49
CA ARG A 235 -5.90 -19.58 -3.19
C ARG A 235 -6.55 -20.92 -3.15
N ARG A 236 -7.27 -21.17 -2.08
CA ARG A 236 -8.04 -22.38 -1.92
C ARG A 236 -9.37 -22.31 -2.67
N ARG A 237 -9.89 -21.11 -2.97
CA ARG A 237 -11.18 -20.89 -3.62
C ARG A 237 -11.13 -20.92 -5.15
N GLY A 238 -9.98 -20.64 -5.75
CA GLY A 238 -9.80 -20.66 -7.21
C GLY A 238 -10.04 -19.31 -7.88
N LEU A 239 -9.39 -19.13 -9.04
CA LEU A 239 -9.23 -17.84 -9.73
C LEU A 239 -10.55 -17.18 -10.11
N ASP A 240 -11.42 -17.92 -10.78
CA ASP A 240 -12.65 -17.38 -11.36
C ASP A 240 -13.64 -16.91 -10.29
N VAL A 241 -13.73 -17.68 -9.19
CA VAL A 241 -14.61 -17.37 -8.05
C VAL A 241 -14.20 -16.05 -7.39
N VAL A 242 -12.91 -15.84 -7.21
CA VAL A 242 -12.41 -14.64 -6.53
C VAL A 242 -12.48 -13.41 -7.44
N ARG A 243 -12.20 -13.59 -8.74
CA ARG A 243 -12.35 -12.52 -9.74
C ARG A 243 -13.79 -12.00 -9.78
N ASP A 244 -14.73 -12.92 -9.89
CA ASP A 244 -16.16 -12.61 -9.92
C ASP A 244 -16.61 -11.96 -8.61
N ALA A 245 -16.12 -12.44 -7.46
CA ALA A 245 -16.36 -11.80 -6.17
C ALA A 245 -15.78 -10.38 -6.10
N TYR A 246 -14.57 -10.12 -6.59
CA TYR A 246 -13.97 -8.79 -6.60
C TYR A 246 -14.76 -7.82 -7.50
N GLY A 247 -15.12 -8.25 -8.70
CA GLY A 247 -15.92 -7.44 -9.64
C GLY A 247 -17.30 -7.10 -9.06
N ARG A 248 -17.94 -8.05 -8.36
CA ARG A 248 -19.27 -7.85 -7.78
C ARG A 248 -19.28 -7.20 -6.40
N ALA A 249 -18.19 -7.20 -5.64
CA ALA A 249 -18.17 -6.70 -4.26
C ALA A 249 -17.41 -5.39 -4.10
N VAL A 250 -16.23 -5.25 -4.72
CA VAL A 250 -15.35 -4.10 -4.45
C VAL A 250 -15.90 -2.81 -5.07
N ALA A 251 -16.34 -2.87 -6.33
CA ALA A 251 -16.92 -1.71 -7.01
C ALA A 251 -18.19 -1.15 -6.33
N PRO A 252 -19.21 -1.96 -5.97
CA PRO A 252 -20.38 -1.43 -5.26
C PRO A 252 -20.03 -0.97 -3.84
N PHE A 253 -19.09 -1.62 -3.15
CA PHE A 253 -18.65 -1.13 -1.85
C PHE A 253 -17.93 0.22 -1.95
N ALA A 254 -17.13 0.44 -3.01
CA ALA A 254 -16.58 1.76 -3.32
C ALA A 254 -17.67 2.79 -3.62
N GLY A 255 -18.73 2.40 -4.34
CA GLY A 255 -19.92 3.24 -4.54
C GLY A 255 -20.59 3.63 -3.22
N LEU A 256 -20.73 2.69 -2.28
CA LEU A 256 -21.23 2.97 -0.93
C LEU A 256 -20.32 3.96 -0.18
N VAL A 257 -19.00 3.79 -0.25
CA VAL A 257 -18.05 4.75 0.34
C VAL A 257 -18.21 6.13 -0.28
N LEU A 258 -18.38 6.25 -1.61
CA LEU A 258 -18.64 7.53 -2.27
C LEU A 258 -19.95 8.18 -1.80
N VAL A 259 -21.01 7.39 -1.62
CA VAL A 259 -22.28 7.90 -1.05
C VAL A 259 -22.05 8.41 0.37
N LEU A 260 -21.31 7.67 1.20
CA LEU A 260 -20.96 8.12 2.55
C LEU A 260 -20.19 9.44 2.51
N VAL A 261 -19.18 9.57 1.65
CA VAL A 261 -18.43 10.82 1.44
C VAL A 261 -19.36 11.96 1.07
N ALA A 262 -20.28 11.75 0.13
CA ALA A 262 -21.23 12.78 -0.31
C ALA A 262 -22.18 13.20 0.82
N VAL A 263 -22.74 12.24 1.55
CA VAL A 263 -23.65 12.49 2.67
C VAL A 263 -22.92 13.21 3.80
N THR A 264 -21.72 12.77 4.20
CA THR A 264 -20.95 13.47 5.24
C THR A 264 -20.57 14.89 4.81
N SER A 265 -20.26 15.09 3.53
CA SER A 265 -19.96 16.43 2.99
C SER A 265 -21.17 17.37 3.00
N LEU A 266 -22.38 16.83 2.84
CA LEU A 266 -23.62 17.62 2.90
C LEU A 266 -24.05 17.91 4.33
N LEU A 267 -23.82 17.00 5.28
CA LEU A 267 -24.24 17.13 6.68
C LEU A 267 -23.37 18.07 7.50
N VAL A 268 -22.10 18.28 7.10
CA VAL A 268 -21.15 19.15 7.82
C VAL A 268 -21.09 20.58 7.23
N ARG A 269 -21.73 20.82 6.09
CA ARG A 269 -21.94 22.18 5.56
C ARG A 269 -23.11 22.87 6.25
#